data_AF-A0A969G8G6-F1
#
_entry.id   AF-A0A969G8G6-F1
#
_cell.length_a   1.000
_cell.length_b   1.000
_cell.length_c   1.000
_cell.angle_alpha   90.00
_cell.angle_beta   90.00
_cell.angle_gamma   90.00
#
_symmetry.space_group_name_H-M   'P 1'
#
loop_
_entity.id
_entity.type
_entity.pdbx_description
1 polymer ?
#
loop_
_entity_poly.entity_id
_entity_poly.type
_entity_poly.pdbx_seq_one_letter_code
_entity_poly.pdbx_strand_id
1 'polypeptide(L)'
;MVVTDTLPQGFNILPDSVKAELRGEDMDITVTNEGQKVIFTIDETFNTNINDTVMVQGETLALTYAAEVTPDAIRGTGKNLASVNAADVSDRNRPVSVSDGPAIHTLRLNRGILSDYGIIVGRVFVDKNFDGEQQPGEAGIPNAVVYLQDGNRVSTDAEGMFSLRNVLPGYYTGTVDFTSIPGYTLAPNLVFSEKNSQSRLVHLSPGVW
;
A
#
# COMPACT_ATOMS: atom_id res chain seq x y z
N MET A 1 -7.84 30.41 -9.19
CA MET A 1 -6.56 29.66 -9.03
C MET A 1 -6.83 28.16 -8.98
N VAL A 2 -5.86 27.32 -9.37
CA VAL A 2 -5.98 25.85 -9.31
C VAL A 2 -4.82 25.27 -8.51
N VAL A 3 -5.14 24.59 -7.40
CA VAL A 3 -4.19 23.77 -6.64
C VAL A 3 -4.40 22.31 -7.00
N THR A 4 -3.32 21.59 -7.27
CA THR A 4 -3.35 20.15 -7.52
C THR A 4 -2.55 19.45 -6.45
N ASP A 5 -3.12 18.44 -5.80
CA ASP A 5 -2.40 17.57 -4.88
C ASP A 5 -2.42 16.14 -5.40
N THR A 6 -1.29 15.43 -5.29
CA THR A 6 -1.21 13.99 -5.55
C THR A 6 -1.03 13.30 -4.22
N LEU A 7 -2.12 12.74 -3.72
CA LEU A 7 -2.15 11.99 -2.47
C LEU A 7 -1.34 10.70 -2.61
N PRO A 8 -0.70 10.22 -1.53
CA PRO A 8 -0.04 8.92 -1.57
C PRO A 8 -1.05 7.80 -1.84
N GLN A 9 -0.56 6.67 -2.34
CA GLN A 9 -1.37 5.45 -2.43
C GLN A 9 -2.03 5.15 -1.08
N GLY A 10 -3.30 4.74 -1.13
CA GLY A 10 -4.11 4.41 0.05
C GLY A 10 -4.62 5.63 0.83
N PHE A 11 -4.52 6.84 0.28
CA PHE A 11 -5.17 8.02 0.82
C PHE A 11 -6.32 8.44 -0.07
N ASN A 12 -7.50 8.63 0.51
CA ASN A 12 -8.69 9.10 -0.18
C ASN A 12 -9.10 10.46 0.41
N ILE A 13 -9.29 11.48 -0.41
CA ILE A 13 -9.79 12.77 0.11
C ILE A 13 -11.22 12.62 0.64
N LEU A 14 -11.55 13.37 1.71
CA LEU A 14 -12.91 13.60 2.16
C LEU A 14 -13.39 14.94 1.60
N PRO A 15 -14.18 14.97 0.51
CA PRO A 15 -14.51 16.23 -0.19
C PRO A 15 -15.20 17.26 0.72
N ASP A 16 -16.06 16.81 1.63
CA ASP A 16 -16.80 17.67 2.56
C ASP A 16 -15.91 18.32 3.64
N SER A 17 -14.65 17.90 3.75
CA SER A 17 -13.69 18.46 4.71
C SER A 17 -12.89 19.64 4.17
N VAL A 18 -12.99 19.91 2.86
CA VAL A 18 -12.16 20.90 2.17
C VAL A 18 -12.62 22.31 2.52
N LYS A 19 -11.67 23.14 2.93
CA LYS A 19 -11.87 24.56 3.22
C LYS A 19 -10.73 25.40 2.67
N ALA A 20 -11.05 26.58 2.16
CA ALA A 20 -10.10 27.56 1.70
C ALA A 20 -10.44 28.89 2.36
N GLU A 21 -9.43 29.54 2.92
CA GLU A 21 -9.57 30.77 3.66
C GLU A 21 -8.56 31.79 3.13
N LEU A 22 -9.07 32.97 2.78
CA LEU A 22 -8.26 34.12 2.40
C LEU A 22 -8.66 35.32 3.26
N ARG A 23 -7.67 35.97 3.90
CA ARG A 23 -7.89 37.13 4.78
C ARG A 23 -8.87 36.86 5.94
N GLY A 24 -9.03 35.60 6.37
CA GLY A 24 -9.99 35.24 7.41
C GLY A 24 -11.39 34.89 6.91
N GLU A 25 -11.63 34.97 5.61
CA GLU A 25 -12.93 34.69 4.99
C GLU A 25 -12.89 33.39 4.19
N ASP A 26 -13.95 32.59 4.34
CA ASP A 26 -14.13 31.35 3.59
C ASP A 26 -14.35 31.66 2.10
N MET A 27 -13.76 30.83 1.24
CA MET A 27 -13.91 30.93 -0.21
C MET A 27 -14.59 29.71 -0.80
N ASP A 28 -15.31 29.93 -1.90
CA ASP A 28 -15.90 28.85 -2.69
C ASP A 28 -14.84 28.04 -3.43
N ILE A 29 -14.92 26.71 -3.28
CA ILE A 29 -13.96 25.77 -3.86
C ILE A 29 -14.74 24.66 -4.55
N THR A 30 -14.35 24.34 -5.77
CA THR A 30 -14.77 23.12 -6.44
C THR A 30 -13.66 22.08 -6.33
N VAL A 31 -14.01 20.90 -5.83
CA VAL A 31 -13.09 19.78 -5.64
C VAL A 31 -13.38 18.70 -6.68
N THR A 32 -12.38 18.35 -7.47
CA THR A 32 -12.43 17.23 -8.41
C THR A 32 -11.42 16.17 -7.98
N ASN A 33 -11.85 14.92 -7.87
CA ASN A 33 -10.98 13.81 -7.49
C ASN A 33 -10.80 12.83 -8.65
N GLU A 34 -9.56 12.57 -9.03
CA GLU A 34 -9.13 11.66 -10.10
C GLU A 34 -8.13 10.63 -9.54
N GLY A 35 -8.63 9.68 -8.77
CA GLY A 35 -7.80 8.65 -8.13
C GLY A 35 -6.95 9.24 -7.00
N GLN A 36 -5.63 9.29 -7.20
CA GLN A 36 -4.70 9.92 -6.24
C GLN A 36 -4.59 11.44 -6.46
N LYS A 37 -4.99 11.94 -7.62
CA LYS A 37 -4.88 13.34 -7.97
C LYS A 37 -6.15 14.07 -7.55
N VAL A 38 -6.00 15.05 -6.68
CA VAL A 38 -7.06 15.96 -6.26
C VAL A 38 -6.81 17.33 -6.86
N ILE A 39 -7.85 17.92 -7.44
CA ILE A 39 -7.81 19.23 -8.08
C ILE A 39 -8.76 20.15 -7.32
N PHE A 40 -8.22 21.21 -6.75
CA PHE A 40 -8.96 22.26 -6.06
C PHE A 40 -9.02 23.48 -6.98
N THR A 41 -10.21 23.78 -7.48
CA THR A 41 -10.45 25.00 -8.25
C THR A 41 -11.08 26.02 -7.33
N ILE A 42 -10.34 27.09 -7.08
CA ILE A 42 -10.76 28.16 -6.19
C ILE A 42 -11.33 29.26 -7.06
N ASP A 43 -12.61 29.55 -6.85
CA ASP A 43 -13.32 30.59 -7.57
C ASP A 43 -12.94 31.94 -6.94
N GLU A 44 -12.24 32.77 -7.70
CA GLU A 44 -11.82 34.09 -7.25
C GLU A 44 -12.94 35.13 -7.46
N THR A 45 -14.22 34.74 -7.41
CA THR A 45 -15.38 35.64 -7.55
C THR A 45 -15.94 36.09 -6.21
N PHE A 46 -15.12 36.75 -5.40
CA PHE A 46 -15.59 37.50 -4.23
C PHE A 46 -16.50 38.68 -4.65
N ASN A 47 -17.60 38.82 -3.92
CA ASN A 47 -18.75 39.66 -4.20
C ASN A 47 -18.41 41.18 -4.22
N THR A 48 -18.76 41.86 -5.32
CA THR A 48 -18.94 43.32 -5.53
C THR A 48 -17.77 44.33 -5.54
N ASN A 49 -16.52 43.96 -5.21
CA ASN A 49 -15.37 44.86 -5.45
C ASN A 49 -14.13 44.12 -6.00
N ILE A 50 -13.71 44.47 -7.22
CA ILE A 50 -12.61 43.84 -7.99
C ILE A 50 -11.23 43.95 -7.31
N ASN A 51 -11.09 44.81 -6.30
CA ASN A 51 -9.84 44.92 -5.53
C ASN A 51 -9.73 43.89 -4.39
N ASP A 52 -10.82 43.19 -4.06
CA ASP A 52 -10.85 42.21 -2.97
C ASP A 52 -10.57 40.77 -3.45
N THR A 53 -10.63 40.55 -4.77
CA THR A 53 -10.55 39.23 -5.42
C THR A 53 -9.16 38.83 -5.91
N VAL A 54 -8.22 39.77 -5.93
CA VAL A 54 -6.84 39.52 -6.38
C VAL A 54 -5.95 39.38 -5.16
N MET A 55 -5.30 38.21 -5.05
CA MET A 55 -4.21 37.96 -4.12
C MET A 55 -3.07 38.94 -4.42
N VAL A 56 -2.64 39.71 -3.42
CA VAL A 56 -1.46 40.58 -3.53
C VAL A 56 -0.23 39.96 -2.86
N GLN A 57 0.95 40.49 -3.17
CA GLN A 57 2.20 39.99 -2.62
C GLN A 57 2.18 40.02 -1.08
N GLY A 58 2.52 38.90 -0.46
CA GLY A 58 2.58 38.74 1.00
C GLY A 58 1.31 38.15 1.62
N GLU A 59 0.24 37.95 0.83
CA GLU A 59 -0.96 37.26 1.30
C GLU A 59 -0.81 35.75 1.28
N THR A 60 -1.53 35.09 2.19
CA THR A 60 -1.57 33.64 2.30
C THR A 60 -2.98 33.16 2.11
N LEU A 61 -3.16 32.26 1.15
CA LEU A 61 -4.32 31.42 1.05
C LEU A 61 -4.07 30.14 1.84
N ALA A 62 -4.95 29.82 2.79
CA ALA A 62 -4.91 28.55 3.49
C ALA A 62 -5.90 27.56 2.85
N LEU A 63 -5.41 26.42 2.34
CA LEU A 63 -6.23 25.30 1.89
C LEU A 63 -6.06 24.15 2.89
N THR A 64 -7.14 23.72 3.55
CA THR A 64 -7.14 22.63 4.53
C THR A 64 -8.11 21.56 4.12
N TYR A 65 -7.73 20.29 4.25
CA TYR A 65 -8.58 19.14 3.98
C TYR A 65 -8.18 17.95 4.85
N ALA A 66 -9.08 16.98 4.97
CA ALA A 66 -8.83 15.68 5.57
C ALA A 66 -8.80 14.58 4.50
N ALA A 67 -8.01 13.54 4.76
CA ALA A 67 -7.96 12.33 3.95
C ALA A 67 -8.14 11.10 4.84
N GLU A 68 -8.89 10.14 4.33
CA GLU A 68 -8.99 8.80 4.90
C GLU A 68 -7.76 7.97 4.52
N VAL A 69 -7.22 7.23 5.49
CA VAL A 69 -6.08 6.33 5.29
C VAL A 69 -6.59 4.89 5.22
N THR A 70 -6.31 4.20 4.12
CA THR A 70 -6.66 2.79 3.90
C THR A 70 -5.46 1.87 4.16
N PRO A 71 -5.67 0.56 4.34
CA PRO A 71 -4.57 -0.40 4.51
C PRO A 71 -3.55 -0.39 3.35
N ASP A 72 -3.96 -0.06 2.12
CA ASP A 72 -3.04 0.04 0.98
C ASP A 72 -1.98 1.13 1.16
N ALA A 73 -2.16 2.06 2.10
CA ALA A 73 -1.22 3.13 2.33
C ALA A 73 0.15 2.66 2.83
N ILE A 74 0.23 1.45 3.42
CA ILE A 74 1.50 0.82 3.80
C ILE A 74 2.35 0.39 2.60
N ARG A 75 1.72 0.25 1.42
CA ARG A 75 2.36 -0.15 0.16
C ARG A 75 2.86 1.06 -0.63
N GLY A 76 2.36 2.25 -0.30
CA GLY A 76 2.73 3.51 -0.93
C GLY A 76 4.05 4.12 -0.44
N THR A 77 4.51 5.16 -1.13
CA THR A 77 5.71 5.92 -0.75
C THR A 77 5.46 6.91 0.39
N GLY A 78 4.20 7.15 0.75
CA GLY A 78 3.79 8.18 1.70
C GLY A 78 4.03 9.62 1.20
N LYS A 79 4.45 9.82 -0.06
CA LYS A 79 4.73 11.16 -0.60
C LYS A 79 3.44 11.83 -1.06
N ASN A 80 3.12 12.96 -0.45
CA ASN A 80 2.12 13.92 -0.90
C ASN A 80 2.80 14.98 -1.78
N LEU A 81 2.22 15.34 -2.92
CA LEU A 81 2.82 16.28 -3.88
C LEU A 81 1.81 17.36 -4.28
N ALA A 82 1.98 18.57 -3.75
CA ALA A 82 1.11 19.71 -4.03
C ALA A 82 1.78 20.70 -4.99
N SER A 83 1.07 21.09 -6.05
CA SER A 83 1.45 22.14 -6.98
C SER A 83 0.33 23.15 -7.15
N VAL A 84 0.66 24.37 -7.56
CA VAL A 84 -0.30 25.43 -7.80
C VAL A 84 -0.11 26.02 -9.19
N ASN A 85 -1.23 26.37 -9.83
CA ASN A 85 -1.27 27.13 -11.06
C ASN A 85 -2.22 28.31 -10.86
N ALA A 86 -1.74 29.51 -11.16
CA ALA A 86 -2.49 30.74 -11.04
C ALA A 86 -2.26 31.64 -12.26
N ALA A 87 -2.96 32.76 -12.33
CA ALA A 87 -2.69 33.80 -13.31
C ALA A 87 -2.10 35.02 -12.61
N ASP A 88 -0.94 35.48 -13.08
CA ASP A 88 -0.48 36.83 -12.79
C ASP A 88 -1.33 37.80 -13.61
N VAL A 89 -2.08 38.64 -12.90
CA VAL A 89 -3.02 39.63 -13.44
C VAL A 89 -2.53 41.06 -13.21
N SER A 90 -1.22 41.25 -13.01
CA SER A 90 -0.59 42.58 -12.88
C SER A 90 -0.87 43.46 -14.10
N ASP A 91 -0.86 42.88 -15.30
CA ASP A 91 -1.47 43.46 -16.50
C ASP A 91 -2.77 42.72 -16.83
N ARG A 92 -3.91 43.31 -16.48
CA ARG A 92 -5.24 42.71 -16.68
C ARG A 92 -5.59 42.43 -18.15
N ASN A 93 -4.95 43.12 -19.11
CA ASN A 93 -5.18 42.89 -20.53
C ASN A 93 -4.30 41.75 -21.08
N ARG A 94 -3.33 41.27 -20.30
CA ARG A 94 -2.39 40.22 -20.67
C ARG A 94 -2.08 39.30 -19.48
N PRO A 95 -3.06 38.54 -18.98
CA PRO A 95 -2.83 37.59 -17.91
C PRO A 95 -1.79 36.54 -18.31
N VAL A 96 -0.88 36.22 -17.39
CA VAL A 96 0.19 35.24 -17.61
C VAL A 96 0.01 34.07 -16.63
N SER A 97 0.01 32.84 -17.14
CA SER A 97 -0.02 31.67 -16.25
C SER A 97 1.28 31.55 -15.48
N VAL A 98 1.17 31.44 -14.16
CA VAL A 98 2.28 31.18 -13.24
C VAL A 98 2.04 29.85 -12.51
N SER A 99 3.12 29.15 -12.18
CA SER A 99 3.07 27.83 -11.56
C SER A 99 4.16 27.70 -10.52
N ASP A 100 3.88 26.97 -9.45
CA ASP A 100 4.86 26.62 -8.42
C ASP A 100 4.66 25.17 -7.92
N GLY A 101 5.73 24.59 -7.40
CA GLY A 101 5.80 23.22 -6.88
C GLY A 101 6.45 22.19 -7.83
N PRO A 102 6.33 20.88 -7.52
CA PRO A 102 5.57 20.34 -6.39
C PRO A 102 6.30 20.55 -5.06
N ALA A 103 5.58 21.02 -4.05
CA ALA A 103 5.95 20.85 -2.65
C ALA A 103 5.71 19.40 -2.26
N ILE A 104 6.73 18.74 -1.69
CA ILE A 104 6.67 17.32 -1.35
C ILE A 104 6.73 17.15 0.16
N HIS A 105 5.77 16.42 0.72
CA HIS A 105 5.79 16.01 2.12
C HIS A 105 5.71 14.49 2.24
N THR A 106 6.49 13.89 3.14
CA THR A 106 6.48 12.43 3.35
C THR A 106 5.75 12.08 4.64
N LEU A 107 4.59 11.46 4.51
CA LEU A 107 3.79 10.92 5.60
C LEU A 107 4.38 9.59 6.04
N ARG A 108 4.64 9.45 7.34
CA ARG A 108 5.10 8.19 7.94
C ARG A 108 3.95 7.51 8.66
N LEU A 109 3.52 6.38 8.12
CA LEU A 109 2.47 5.56 8.72
C LEU A 109 3.09 4.55 9.69
N ASN A 110 2.62 4.58 10.93
CA ASN A 110 2.90 3.52 11.89
C ASN A 110 2.02 2.33 11.52
N ARG A 111 2.65 1.23 11.12
CA ARG A 111 2.04 0.00 10.60
C ARG A 111 1.17 -0.78 11.62
N GLY A 112 0.76 -0.16 12.73
CA GLY A 112 0.06 -0.79 13.87
C GLY A 112 -1.21 -1.55 13.50
N ILE A 113 -2.39 -0.92 13.64
CA ILE A 113 -3.70 -1.57 13.43
C ILE A 113 -3.98 -1.87 11.93
N LEU A 114 -3.21 -1.27 11.02
CA LEU A 114 -3.35 -1.44 9.56
C LEU A 114 -2.51 -2.59 8.97
N SER A 115 -1.96 -3.48 9.80
CA SER A 115 -1.11 -4.56 9.29
C SER A 115 -1.96 -5.68 8.66
N ASP A 116 -1.73 -5.96 7.38
CA ASP A 116 -2.32 -7.09 6.64
C ASP A 116 -1.48 -8.37 6.75
N TYR A 117 -0.57 -8.44 7.73
CA TYR A 117 0.28 -9.60 7.93
C TYR A 117 -0.54 -10.87 8.19
N GLY A 118 -0.18 -11.94 7.49
CA GLY A 118 -0.70 -13.27 7.75
C GLY A 118 0.33 -14.23 8.32
N ILE A 119 -0.07 -15.50 8.38
CA ILE A 119 0.74 -16.61 8.86
C ILE A 119 0.76 -17.68 7.78
N ILE A 120 1.94 -18.13 7.37
CA ILE A 120 2.09 -19.33 6.56
C ILE A 120 2.22 -20.52 7.51
N VAL A 121 1.39 -21.54 7.32
CA VAL A 121 1.46 -22.81 8.05
C VAL A 121 1.70 -23.93 7.06
N GLY A 122 2.59 -24.86 7.40
CA GLY A 122 2.88 -26.00 6.55
C GLY A 122 3.39 -27.19 7.34
N ARG A 123 3.72 -28.26 6.62
CA ARG A 123 4.22 -29.51 7.19
C ARG A 123 5.20 -30.22 6.26
N VAL A 124 6.09 -31.01 6.84
CA VAL A 124 6.99 -31.94 6.15
C VAL A 124 6.75 -33.32 6.75
N PHE A 125 6.51 -34.33 5.91
CA PHE A 125 6.12 -35.67 6.36
C PHE A 125 6.62 -36.73 5.38
N VAL A 126 6.61 -37.99 5.85
CA VAL A 126 6.95 -39.17 5.05
C VAL A 126 5.72 -39.62 4.27
N ASP A 127 5.65 -39.23 3.00
CA ASP A 127 4.62 -39.66 2.06
C ASP A 127 4.92 -41.09 1.57
N LYS A 128 4.20 -42.07 2.12
CA LYS A 128 4.43 -43.50 1.89
C LYS A 128 3.66 -44.03 0.70
N ASN A 129 2.51 -43.43 0.40
CA ASN A 129 1.65 -43.85 -0.70
C ASN A 129 1.76 -42.93 -1.94
N PHE A 130 2.58 -41.89 -1.85
CA PHE A 130 2.92 -40.96 -2.92
C PHE A 130 1.74 -40.15 -3.45
N ASP A 131 0.81 -39.72 -2.60
CA ASP A 131 -0.29 -38.85 -3.01
C ASP A 131 -0.12 -37.38 -2.58
N GLY A 132 0.89 -37.10 -1.76
CA GLY A 132 1.22 -35.76 -1.30
C GLY A 132 0.28 -35.20 -0.24
N GLU A 133 -0.55 -36.02 0.42
CA GLU A 133 -1.39 -35.65 1.54
C GLU A 133 -1.07 -36.51 2.78
N GLN A 134 -0.75 -35.88 3.91
CA GLN A 134 -0.35 -36.64 5.09
C GLN A 134 -1.52 -37.44 5.68
N GLN A 135 -1.28 -38.74 5.90
CA GLN A 135 -2.30 -39.69 6.40
C GLN A 135 -1.86 -40.47 7.64
N PRO A 136 -2.78 -41.21 8.28
CA PRO A 136 -2.42 -42.12 9.37
C PRO A 136 -1.32 -43.11 8.94
N GLY A 137 -0.23 -43.15 9.71
CA GLY A 137 0.95 -43.96 9.40
C GLY A 137 2.06 -43.22 8.65
N GLU A 138 1.83 -41.96 8.25
CA GLU A 138 2.81 -41.07 7.62
C GLU A 138 3.33 -40.05 8.64
N ALA A 139 4.47 -40.36 9.24
CA ALA A 139 5.04 -39.53 10.29
C ALA A 139 5.51 -38.17 9.74
N GLY A 140 5.32 -37.11 10.54
CA GLY A 140 5.99 -35.84 10.31
C GLY A 140 7.50 -35.97 10.44
N ILE A 141 8.24 -35.12 9.72
CA ILE A 141 9.70 -35.09 9.78
C ILE A 141 10.13 -33.91 10.65
N PRO A 142 10.71 -34.15 11.83
CA PRO A 142 11.15 -33.08 12.72
C PRO A 142 12.47 -32.45 12.25
N ASN A 143 12.68 -31.18 12.63
CA ASN A 143 13.87 -30.40 12.31
C ASN A 143 14.16 -30.22 10.80
N ALA A 144 13.20 -30.55 9.93
CA ALA A 144 13.29 -30.29 8.52
C ALA A 144 13.32 -28.77 8.29
N VAL A 145 14.30 -28.31 7.53
CA VAL A 145 14.47 -26.90 7.20
C VAL A 145 13.71 -26.60 5.92
N VAL A 146 12.89 -25.55 5.97
CA VAL A 146 12.16 -25.00 4.83
C VAL A 146 12.67 -23.59 4.57
N TYR A 147 13.11 -23.34 3.33
CA TYR A 147 13.45 -22.01 2.84
C TYR A 147 12.31 -21.45 2.01
N LEU A 148 11.97 -20.20 2.23
CA LEU A 148 11.08 -19.44 1.36
C LEU A 148 11.91 -18.62 0.36
N GLN A 149 11.30 -18.26 -0.76
CA GLN A 149 11.92 -17.48 -1.84
C GLN A 149 12.42 -16.09 -1.41
N ASP A 150 11.93 -15.56 -0.29
CA ASP A 150 12.32 -14.29 0.30
C ASP A 150 13.52 -14.41 1.26
N GLY A 151 14.09 -15.60 1.39
CA GLY A 151 15.23 -15.90 2.27
C GLY A 151 14.83 -16.29 3.69
N ASN A 152 13.54 -16.32 4.03
CA ASN A 152 13.11 -16.82 5.33
C ASN A 152 13.44 -18.31 5.48
N ARG A 153 13.87 -18.68 6.69
CA ARG A 153 14.22 -20.05 7.07
C ARG A 153 13.41 -20.47 8.30
N VAL A 154 12.67 -21.57 8.18
CA VAL A 154 11.86 -22.13 9.28
C VAL A 154 12.15 -23.63 9.42
N SER A 155 12.14 -24.13 10.66
CA SER A 155 12.31 -25.55 10.96
C SER A 155 11.02 -26.16 11.49
N THR A 156 10.77 -27.42 11.16
CA THR A 156 9.60 -28.16 11.64
C THR A 156 9.75 -28.61 13.10
N ASP A 157 8.62 -28.69 13.81
CA ASP A 157 8.52 -29.25 15.15
C ASP A 157 8.52 -30.79 15.18
N ALA A 158 8.26 -31.40 16.34
CA ALA A 158 8.29 -32.84 16.53
C ALA A 158 7.28 -33.59 15.63
N GLU A 159 6.18 -32.94 15.28
CA GLU A 159 5.11 -33.46 14.44
C GLU A 159 5.30 -33.09 12.95
N GLY A 160 6.41 -32.46 12.60
CA GLY A 160 6.71 -32.04 11.23
C GLY A 160 5.99 -30.76 10.80
N MET A 161 5.36 -30.02 11.72
CA MET A 161 4.63 -28.79 11.44
C MET A 161 5.55 -27.57 11.53
N PHE A 162 5.25 -26.52 10.76
CA PHE A 162 5.92 -25.23 10.90
C PHE A 162 4.95 -24.07 10.74
N SER A 163 5.30 -22.91 11.30
CA SER A 163 4.60 -21.66 11.04
C SER A 163 5.56 -20.48 10.89
N LEU A 164 5.27 -19.60 9.94
CA LEU A 164 5.97 -18.33 9.72
C LEU A 164 4.96 -17.19 9.91
N ARG A 165 5.22 -16.33 10.89
CA ARG A 165 4.34 -15.20 11.26
C ARG A 165 4.84 -13.90 10.64
N ASN A 166 3.99 -12.88 10.64
CA ASN A 166 4.31 -11.54 10.15
C ASN A 166 4.70 -11.53 8.65
N VAL A 167 4.00 -12.34 7.86
CA VAL A 167 4.25 -12.47 6.41
C VAL A 167 3.33 -11.51 5.66
N LEU A 168 3.89 -10.68 4.77
CA LEU A 168 3.08 -9.78 3.93
C LEU A 168 2.19 -10.60 2.99
N PRO A 169 1.01 -10.12 2.60
CA PRO A 169 0.23 -10.74 1.54
C PRO A 169 1.00 -10.85 0.23
N GLY A 170 0.76 -11.93 -0.50
CA GLY A 170 1.44 -12.21 -1.76
C GLY A 170 1.67 -13.69 -2.01
N TYR A 171 2.45 -13.98 -3.05
CA TYR A 171 2.82 -15.34 -3.43
C TYR A 171 4.16 -15.73 -2.81
N TYR A 172 4.17 -16.88 -2.15
CA TYR A 172 5.35 -17.45 -1.53
C TYR A 172 5.59 -18.87 -2.01
N THR A 173 6.84 -19.21 -2.24
CA THR A 173 7.30 -20.55 -2.61
C THR A 173 8.25 -21.06 -1.55
N GLY A 174 7.89 -22.15 -0.88
CA GLY A 174 8.75 -22.85 0.08
C GLY A 174 9.41 -24.07 -0.54
N THR A 175 10.66 -24.36 -0.19
CA THR A 175 11.40 -25.57 -0.57
C THR A 175 12.02 -26.22 0.67
N VAL A 176 12.00 -27.55 0.73
CA VAL A 176 12.67 -28.30 1.79
C VAL A 176 14.16 -28.44 1.47
N ASP A 177 15.01 -28.17 2.46
CA ASP A 177 16.44 -28.45 2.38
C ASP A 177 16.72 -29.90 2.78
N PHE A 178 16.96 -30.76 1.79
CA PHE A 178 17.23 -32.17 2.03
C PHE A 178 18.52 -32.43 2.82
N THR A 179 19.45 -31.47 2.90
CA THR A 179 20.64 -31.63 3.75
C THR A 179 20.30 -31.58 5.24
N SER A 180 19.17 -30.97 5.61
CA SER A 180 18.64 -30.97 6.98
C SER A 180 17.99 -32.29 7.39
N ILE A 181 17.67 -33.16 6.43
CA ILE A 181 16.98 -34.44 6.64
C ILE A 181 17.69 -35.58 5.88
N PRO A 182 18.92 -35.95 6.29
CA PRO A 182 19.67 -37.02 5.63
C PRO A 182 18.88 -38.34 5.58
N GLY A 183 18.91 -39.01 4.43
CA GLY A 183 18.20 -40.27 4.21
C GLY A 183 16.80 -40.14 3.61
N TYR A 184 16.30 -38.91 3.45
CA TYR A 184 15.05 -38.63 2.75
C TYR A 184 15.28 -38.07 1.35
N THR A 185 14.34 -38.35 0.45
CA THR A 185 14.30 -37.80 -0.91
C THR A 185 12.92 -37.23 -1.18
N LEU A 186 12.77 -36.48 -2.27
CA LEU A 186 11.45 -36.05 -2.73
C LEU A 186 10.57 -37.27 -3.04
N ALA A 187 9.36 -37.29 -2.50
CA ALA A 187 8.35 -38.29 -2.84
C ALA A 187 7.80 -38.03 -4.26
N PRO A 188 7.76 -39.04 -5.14
CA PRO A 188 7.48 -38.87 -6.57
C PRO A 188 6.03 -38.50 -6.95
N ASN A 189 5.18 -38.03 -6.01
CA ASN A 189 3.73 -37.78 -6.14
C ASN A 189 3.06 -38.35 -7.42
N LEU A 190 2.48 -39.54 -7.28
CA LEU A 190 1.90 -40.31 -8.38
C LEU A 190 0.47 -39.88 -8.75
N VAL A 191 -0.16 -39.03 -7.93
CA VAL A 191 -1.56 -38.62 -8.11
C VAL A 191 -1.67 -37.22 -8.72
N PHE A 192 -0.83 -36.28 -8.27
CA PHE A 192 -0.84 -34.89 -8.70
C PHE A 192 0.54 -34.47 -9.19
N SER A 193 0.74 -34.47 -10.52
CA SER A 193 2.01 -34.09 -11.15
C SER A 193 2.51 -32.69 -10.72
N GLU A 194 1.58 -31.75 -10.51
CA GLU A 194 1.89 -30.39 -10.01
C GLU A 194 2.49 -30.36 -8.60
N LYS A 195 2.28 -31.42 -7.80
CA LYS A 195 2.87 -31.60 -6.47
C LYS A 195 4.17 -32.43 -6.52
N ASN A 196 4.57 -32.93 -7.68
CA ASN A 196 5.87 -33.58 -7.89
C ASN A 196 6.98 -32.53 -8.05
N SER A 197 7.15 -31.74 -6.99
CA SER A 197 8.13 -30.66 -6.90
C SER A 197 8.64 -30.60 -5.48
N GLN A 198 9.90 -30.23 -5.31
CA GLN A 198 10.46 -29.88 -4.00
C GLN A 198 9.89 -28.56 -3.46
N SER A 199 9.23 -27.78 -4.31
CA SER A 199 8.65 -26.49 -3.98
C SER A 199 7.13 -26.54 -3.82
N ARG A 200 6.60 -25.68 -2.95
CA ARG A 200 5.16 -25.45 -2.77
C ARG A 200 4.85 -23.96 -2.82
N LEU A 201 3.89 -23.58 -3.67
CA LEU A 201 3.36 -22.22 -3.75
C LEU A 201 2.22 -22.05 -2.75
N VAL A 202 2.21 -20.93 -2.03
CA VAL A 202 1.10 -20.47 -1.22
C VAL A 202 0.79 -19.03 -1.58
N HIS A 203 -0.49 -18.72 -1.72
CA HIS A 203 -0.97 -17.35 -1.88
C HIS A 203 -1.58 -16.89 -0.57
N LEU A 204 -0.95 -15.89 0.06
CA LEU A 204 -1.47 -15.25 1.25
C LEU A 204 -2.30 -14.05 0.82
N SER A 205 -3.62 -14.20 0.89
CA SER A 205 -4.55 -13.11 0.56
C SER A 205 -4.36 -11.93 1.52
N PRO A 206 -4.52 -10.68 1.03
CA PRO A 206 -4.65 -9.53 1.91
C PRO A 206 -5.82 -9.71 2.88
N GLY A 207 -5.69 -9.14 4.08
CA GLY A 207 -6.82 -9.03 5.00
C GLY A 207 -7.96 -8.28 4.33
N VAL A 208 -9.11 -8.95 4.18
CA VAL A 208 -10.35 -8.34 3.69
C VAL A 208 -11.13 -7.91 4.92
N TRP A 209 -11.40 -6.61 5.04
CA TRP A 209 -12.33 -6.05 6.03
C TRP A 209 -13.63 -5.68 5.34
#